data_AF-A0AAD6KNC2-F1
#
_entry.id   AF-A0AAD6KNC2-F1
#
_cell.length_a   1.000
_cell.length_b   1.000
_cell.length_c   1.000
_cell.angle_alpha   90.00
_cell.angle_beta   90.00
_cell.angle_gamma   90.00
#
_symmetry.space_group_name_H-M   'P 1'
#
loop_
_entity.id
_entity.type
_entity.pdbx_description
1 polymer ?
#
loop_
_entity_poly.entity_id
_entity_poly.type
_entity_poly.pdbx_seq_one_letter_code
_entity_poly.pdbx_strand_id
1 'polypeptide(L)'
;MNANKINSLGAYLSDNFGQSSNRAGVFIVPKDLNRPRVRTVKSGLFNFADKYRGKYDSSITVAQKYYRSVSGYNDELLWAAAWLYQATNSQYYLDYLGNNGDSMGGTGWGMTEFGWDVKYAGVQTLVAKFLMQGKARHHAPVFEKYQQKAEYFMCSCLGKGARNVQKTPGGLIFRQRWNNMQFVTSASFLATVYSDYLVSAGRNLKCAAGNVAPSQLLAFAKSQVDYILGDNPRATSYMVGYGNNYPRQVHHRGSSIVSYKVDPTFVTCRGGYATWFSRKGSDPNLLTGAIVGGPDAYDNFADERDNYEQTEPATYNNAPLLGLLARLSGGHGGYNQLLPVVVPAPVEKKPAPQPKISPSTATQNNSSTSLNFCSYCHCTKDDGIMDFKGKNLLQILYYLDQQIC
;
A
#
# COMPACT_ATOMS: atom_id res chain seq x y z
N MET A 1 16.80 32.20 2.55
CA MET A 1 17.08 30.76 2.77
C MET A 1 16.58 30.00 1.55
N ASN A 2 17.47 29.25 0.89
CA ASN A 2 17.31 28.75 -0.49
C ASN A 2 16.20 27.70 -0.68
N ALA A 3 15.35 27.93 -1.68
CA ALA A 3 14.26 27.05 -2.14
C ALA A 3 14.74 25.80 -2.95
N ASN A 4 16.00 25.38 -2.79
CA ASN A 4 16.66 24.37 -3.65
C ASN A 4 16.88 22.99 -2.99
N LYS A 5 16.13 22.61 -1.94
CA LYS A 5 16.39 21.36 -1.21
C LYS A 5 15.13 20.60 -0.76
N ILE A 6 14.16 20.39 -1.66
CA ILE A 6 13.06 19.43 -1.42
C ILE A 6 13.13 18.35 -2.50
N ASN A 7 14.25 17.62 -2.56
CA ASN A 7 14.43 16.53 -3.52
C ASN A 7 13.72 15.27 -3.01
N SER A 8 12.76 14.77 -3.80
CA SER A 8 12.03 13.50 -3.67
C SER A 8 11.00 13.30 -2.53
N LEU A 9 10.18 14.32 -2.25
CA LEU A 9 8.83 14.06 -1.73
C LEU A 9 7.91 13.39 -2.80
N GLY A 10 8.35 13.32 -4.06
CA GLY A 10 7.55 12.90 -5.23
C GLY A 10 7.31 11.40 -5.41
N ALA A 11 7.80 10.54 -4.52
CA ALA A 11 7.56 9.09 -4.56
C ALA A 11 6.77 8.54 -3.35
N TYR A 12 6.57 9.37 -2.33
CA TYR A 12 5.88 9.01 -1.09
C TYR A 12 4.49 9.65 -1.08
N LEU A 13 3.52 9.03 -1.75
CA LEU A 13 2.15 9.54 -1.82
C LEU A 13 1.21 8.73 -0.92
N SER A 14 0.91 9.28 0.26
CA SER A 14 -0.34 9.06 1.00
C SER A 14 -1.13 10.37 1.02
N ASP A 15 -2.43 10.32 0.80
CA ASP A 15 -3.33 11.48 0.81
C ASP A 15 -3.30 12.24 2.16
N ASN A 16 -2.82 13.49 2.17
CA ASN A 16 -3.56 14.70 2.58
C ASN A 16 -2.61 15.88 2.81
N PHE A 17 -3.09 17.05 2.38
CA PHE A 17 -2.44 18.35 2.47
C PHE A 17 -2.07 18.72 3.92
N GLY A 18 -0.84 19.21 4.10
CA GLY A 18 -0.45 20.05 5.22
C GLY A 18 -0.19 19.33 6.54
N GLN A 19 0.96 18.67 6.66
CA GLN A 19 1.87 18.77 7.80
C GLN A 19 3.12 17.92 7.54
N SER A 20 4.26 18.47 7.91
CA SER A 20 5.58 17.85 7.80
C SER A 20 5.64 16.58 8.64
N SER A 21 5.53 15.40 8.02
CA SER A 21 5.92 14.15 8.66
C SER A 21 6.40 13.14 7.61
N ASN A 22 7.49 12.45 7.94
CA ASN A 22 8.10 11.38 7.17
C ASN A 22 7.08 10.23 6.99
N ARG A 23 6.38 10.17 5.85
CA ARG A 23 5.40 9.12 5.58
C ARG A 23 5.96 8.12 4.58
N ALA A 24 6.22 6.90 5.05
CA ALA A 24 6.46 5.75 4.20
C ALA A 24 5.14 5.40 3.47
N GLY A 25 5.16 5.47 2.14
CA GLY A 25 3.96 5.59 1.33
C GLY A 25 3.48 4.24 0.87
N VAL A 26 2.33 3.79 1.40
CA VAL A 26 1.51 2.80 0.71
C VAL A 26 0.62 3.55 -0.26
N PHE A 27 0.82 3.26 -1.55
CA PHE A 27 0.01 3.78 -2.64
C PHE A 27 -1.34 3.05 -2.65
N ILE A 28 -2.26 3.42 -1.75
CA ILE A 28 -3.68 3.12 -1.94
C ILE A 28 -4.16 4.17 -2.93
N VAL A 29 -4.26 3.81 -4.21
CA VAL A 29 -4.88 4.68 -5.21
C VAL A 29 -6.39 4.66 -4.98
N PRO A 30 -7.02 5.78 -4.56
CA PRO A 30 -8.47 5.83 -4.53
C PRO A 30 -9.01 5.72 -5.96
N LYS A 31 -10.25 5.24 -6.12
CA LYS A 31 -11.04 5.34 -7.37
C LYS A 31 -11.10 6.78 -7.95
N ASP A 32 -10.66 7.79 -7.20
CA ASP A 32 -10.69 9.23 -7.52
C ASP A 32 -9.59 9.76 -8.45
N LEU A 33 -8.77 8.90 -9.10
CA LEU A 33 -7.88 9.35 -10.20
C LEU A 33 -8.64 9.83 -11.46
N ASN A 34 -9.97 9.67 -11.47
CA ASN A 34 -10.87 10.32 -12.43
C ASN A 34 -11.16 11.80 -12.11
N ARG A 35 -10.80 12.30 -10.91
CA ARG A 35 -10.90 13.74 -10.63
C ARG A 35 -9.73 14.48 -11.27
N PRO A 36 -9.97 15.48 -12.15
CA PRO A 36 -8.91 16.19 -12.87
C PRO A 36 -7.82 16.77 -11.95
N ARG A 37 -8.18 17.34 -10.80
CA ARG A 37 -7.21 17.92 -9.85
C ARG A 37 -6.23 16.90 -9.28
N VAL A 38 -6.71 15.70 -8.92
CA VAL A 38 -5.87 14.62 -8.36
C VAL A 38 -4.87 14.13 -9.41
N ARG A 39 -5.31 14.01 -10.67
CA ARG A 39 -4.46 13.61 -11.79
C ARG A 39 -3.36 14.63 -12.06
N THR A 40 -3.69 15.93 -12.12
CA THR A 40 -2.70 16.99 -12.37
C THR A 40 -1.62 17.04 -11.28
N VAL A 41 -2.00 16.94 -10.01
CA VAL A 41 -1.04 16.94 -8.90
C VAL A 41 -0.11 15.73 -8.97
N LYS A 42 -0.65 14.53 -9.21
CA LYS A 42 0.15 13.29 -9.29
C LYS A 42 1.10 13.28 -10.48
N SER A 43 0.67 13.73 -11.65
CA SER A 43 1.55 13.90 -12.81
C SER A 43 2.64 14.95 -12.58
N GLY A 44 2.32 16.05 -11.89
CA GLY A 44 3.31 17.06 -11.50
C GLY A 44 4.39 16.52 -10.56
N LEU A 45 4.01 15.71 -9.57
CA LEU A 45 4.95 15.08 -8.64
C LEU A 45 5.83 14.04 -9.31
N PHE A 46 5.28 13.23 -10.22
CA PHE A 46 6.06 12.31 -11.03
C PHE A 46 7.11 13.06 -11.85
N ASN A 47 6.71 14.12 -12.56
CA ASN A 47 7.64 14.91 -13.38
C ASN A 47 8.74 15.54 -12.53
N PHE A 48 8.42 16.00 -11.32
CA PHE A 48 9.39 16.51 -10.38
C PHE A 48 10.40 15.42 -9.96
N ALA A 49 9.91 14.25 -9.57
CA ALA A 49 10.77 13.14 -9.15
C ALA A 49 11.65 12.61 -10.28
N ASP A 50 11.11 12.47 -11.49
CA ASP A 50 11.84 11.98 -12.66
C ASP A 50 12.89 12.98 -13.16
N LYS A 51 12.60 14.29 -13.05
CA LYS A 51 13.53 15.36 -13.43
C LYS A 51 14.66 15.54 -12.41
N TYR A 52 14.35 15.45 -11.11
CA TYR A 52 15.30 15.70 -10.02
C TYR A 52 15.57 14.41 -9.23
N ARG A 53 16.25 13.48 -9.88
CA ARG A 53 16.50 12.14 -9.35
C ARG A 53 17.50 12.16 -8.19
N GLY A 54 17.13 11.49 -7.11
CA GLY A 54 17.95 11.37 -5.90
C GLY A 54 17.17 10.70 -4.79
N LYS A 55 17.89 10.18 -3.78
CA LYS A 55 17.25 9.60 -2.60
C LYS A 55 16.81 10.71 -1.64
N TYR A 56 15.60 10.59 -1.09
CA TYR A 56 15.04 11.62 -0.21
C TYR A 56 15.82 11.72 1.11
N ASP A 57 16.31 10.59 1.60
CA ASP A 57 17.04 10.46 2.84
C ASP A 57 18.44 11.07 2.75
N SER A 58 18.92 11.43 1.55
CA SER A 58 20.10 12.26 1.35
C SER A 58 19.81 13.75 1.62
N SER A 59 18.56 14.16 1.48
CA SER A 59 18.10 15.54 1.79
C SER A 59 17.56 15.64 3.22
N ILE A 60 16.93 14.57 3.73
CA ILE A 60 16.36 14.48 5.08
C ILE A 60 17.14 13.40 5.85
N THR A 61 18.35 13.72 6.27
CA THR A 61 19.30 12.74 6.84
C THR A 61 18.82 12.09 8.13
N VAL A 62 17.95 12.76 8.91
CA VAL A 62 17.30 12.17 10.09
C VAL A 62 16.46 10.94 9.73
N ALA A 63 15.84 10.91 8.54
CA ALA A 63 15.02 9.80 8.12
C ALA A 63 15.84 8.51 7.91
N GLN A 64 17.14 8.60 7.60
CA GLN A 64 18.01 7.43 7.37
C GLN A 64 18.07 6.45 8.55
N LYS A 65 17.78 6.93 9.77
CA LYS A 65 17.77 6.10 10.98
C LYS A 65 16.49 5.27 11.14
N TYR A 66 15.43 5.62 10.42
CA TYR A 66 14.08 5.05 10.60
C TYR A 66 13.55 4.47 9.29
N TYR A 67 13.53 5.30 8.26
CA TYR A 67 13.08 4.99 6.91
C TYR A 67 14.21 5.37 5.95
N ARG A 68 15.18 4.47 5.80
CA ARG A 68 16.26 4.67 4.84
C ARG A 68 15.81 4.22 3.45
N SER A 69 16.10 5.00 2.42
CA SER A 69 15.91 4.57 1.03
C SER A 69 17.01 3.57 0.67
N VAL A 70 16.74 2.28 0.86
CA VAL A 70 17.72 1.22 0.58
C VAL A 70 17.67 0.86 -0.91
N SER A 71 16.47 0.55 -1.44
CA SER A 71 16.22 0.25 -2.86
C SER A 71 16.60 1.40 -3.80
N GLY A 72 16.42 2.64 -3.34
CA GLY A 72 16.67 3.85 -4.12
C GLY A 72 15.36 4.54 -4.51
N TYR A 73 15.25 4.94 -5.78
CA TYR A 73 14.07 5.65 -6.31
C TYR A 73 13.56 5.04 -7.63
N ASN A 74 14.29 4.09 -8.20
CA ASN A 74 14.02 3.56 -9.55
C ASN A 74 12.73 2.74 -9.56
N ASP A 75 12.52 1.91 -8.55
CA ASP A 75 11.30 1.14 -8.39
C ASP A 75 10.08 2.03 -8.10
N GLU A 76 10.26 3.13 -7.38
CA GLU A 76 9.20 4.10 -7.14
C GLU A 76 8.80 4.87 -8.40
N LEU A 77 9.75 5.24 -9.26
CA LEU A 77 9.46 5.86 -10.56
C LEU A 77 8.67 4.89 -11.45
N LEU A 78 9.10 3.63 -11.54
CA LEU A 78 8.35 2.61 -12.28
C LEU A 78 6.96 2.36 -11.67
N TRP A 79 6.84 2.35 -10.35
CA TRP A 79 5.57 2.19 -9.63
C TRP A 79 4.61 3.34 -9.89
N ALA A 80 5.09 4.57 -9.80
CA ALA A 80 4.31 5.75 -10.12
C ALA A 80 3.88 5.76 -11.60
N ALA A 81 4.80 5.44 -12.53
CA ALA A 81 4.47 5.33 -13.95
C ALA A 81 3.38 4.27 -14.21
N ALA A 82 3.46 3.09 -13.57
CA ALA A 82 2.45 2.05 -13.71
C ALA A 82 1.07 2.50 -13.22
N TRP A 83 0.99 3.14 -12.04
CA TRP A 83 -0.28 3.67 -11.55
C TRP A 83 -0.83 4.81 -12.40
N LEU A 84 0.03 5.71 -12.86
CA LEU A 84 -0.37 6.80 -13.73
C LEU A 84 -0.84 6.28 -15.09
N TYR A 85 -0.21 5.23 -15.63
CA TYR A 85 -0.72 4.54 -16.81
C TYR A 85 -2.09 3.92 -16.56
N GLN A 86 -2.25 3.13 -15.48
CA GLN A 86 -3.54 2.52 -15.10
C GLN A 86 -4.65 3.56 -14.96
N ALA A 87 -4.34 4.76 -14.49
CA ALA A 87 -5.30 5.82 -14.22
C ALA A 87 -5.63 6.73 -15.42
N THR A 88 -4.67 6.91 -16.33
CA THR A 88 -4.79 7.90 -17.42
C THR A 88 -4.85 7.28 -18.80
N ASN A 89 -4.41 6.02 -18.93
CA ASN A 89 -4.13 5.34 -20.20
C ASN A 89 -3.17 6.12 -21.12
N SER A 90 -2.38 7.04 -20.56
CA SER A 90 -1.45 7.89 -21.32
C SER A 90 -0.30 7.06 -21.89
N GLN A 91 -0.04 7.21 -23.19
CA GLN A 91 1.07 6.56 -23.89
C GLN A 91 2.41 6.84 -23.23
N TYR A 92 2.61 8.07 -22.74
CA TYR A 92 3.86 8.49 -22.09
C TYR A 92 4.27 7.56 -20.96
N TYR A 93 3.34 7.18 -20.07
CA TYR A 93 3.65 6.30 -18.94
C TYR A 93 3.84 4.84 -19.38
N LEU A 94 3.14 4.39 -20.43
CA LEU A 94 3.38 3.07 -21.01
C LEU A 94 4.79 2.98 -21.62
N ASP A 95 5.20 4.01 -22.37
CA ASP A 95 6.53 4.12 -22.94
C ASP A 95 7.59 4.23 -21.86
N TYR A 96 7.32 4.96 -20.78
CA TYR A 96 8.23 5.05 -19.64
C TYR A 96 8.54 3.66 -19.06
N LEU A 97 7.51 2.82 -18.85
CA LEU A 97 7.67 1.46 -18.34
C LEU A 97 8.46 0.56 -19.29
N GLY A 98 8.19 0.66 -20.59
CA GLY A 98 8.85 -0.14 -21.62
C GLY A 98 10.31 0.26 -21.83
N ASN A 99 10.58 1.56 -21.94
CA ASN A 99 11.91 2.09 -22.24
C ASN A 99 12.86 2.06 -21.03
N ASN A 100 12.33 2.19 -19.81
CA ASN A 100 13.16 2.24 -18.59
C ASN A 100 13.16 0.93 -17.80
N GLY A 101 12.34 -0.06 -18.17
CA GLY A 101 12.16 -1.26 -17.35
C GLY A 101 13.44 -2.07 -17.11
N ASP A 102 14.29 -2.21 -18.13
CA ASP A 102 15.56 -2.91 -18.03
C ASP A 102 16.58 -2.07 -17.22
N SER A 103 16.76 -0.78 -17.56
CA SER A 103 17.76 0.09 -16.93
C SER A 103 17.45 0.45 -15.47
N MET A 104 16.18 0.50 -15.11
CA MET A 104 15.71 0.74 -13.73
C MET A 104 15.52 -0.56 -12.94
N GLY A 105 15.81 -1.72 -13.51
CA GLY A 105 15.77 -3.01 -12.83
C GLY A 105 14.40 -3.67 -12.72
N GLY A 106 13.34 -3.04 -13.24
CA GLY A 106 11.97 -3.55 -13.22
C GLY A 106 11.81 -4.95 -13.81
N THR A 107 12.59 -5.26 -14.85
CA THR A 107 12.58 -6.56 -15.54
C THR A 107 13.72 -7.49 -15.12
N GLY A 108 14.71 -7.00 -14.37
CA GLY A 108 15.93 -7.73 -14.01
C GLY A 108 15.81 -8.45 -12.66
N TRP A 109 15.34 -7.74 -11.64
CA TRP A 109 15.36 -8.23 -10.26
C TRP A 109 14.23 -9.25 -9.99
N GLY A 110 14.61 -10.48 -9.61
CA GLY A 110 13.69 -11.47 -9.07
C GLY A 110 13.46 -11.22 -7.58
N MET A 111 12.29 -10.68 -7.23
CA MET A 111 12.01 -10.27 -5.86
C MET A 111 11.48 -11.43 -5.01
N THR A 112 11.78 -11.37 -3.72
CA THR A 112 11.19 -12.21 -2.66
C THR A 112 10.58 -11.37 -1.54
N GLU A 113 10.42 -10.06 -1.78
CA GLU A 113 9.87 -9.10 -0.84
C GLU A 113 9.13 -7.98 -1.60
N PHE A 114 8.15 -7.40 -0.91
CA PHE A 114 7.42 -6.21 -1.32
C PHE A 114 7.13 -5.41 -0.05
N GLY A 115 7.39 -4.11 -0.05
CA GLY A 115 7.26 -3.32 1.16
C GLY A 115 7.32 -1.82 0.94
N TRP A 116 7.42 -1.09 2.04
CA TRP A 116 7.39 0.37 2.03
C TRP A 116 8.63 0.99 1.36
N ASP A 117 9.77 0.29 1.30
CA ASP A 117 10.99 0.72 0.59
C ASP A 117 10.98 0.19 -0.85
N VAL A 118 10.91 -1.13 -1.05
CA VAL A 118 11.00 -1.73 -2.40
C VAL A 118 9.65 -2.03 -3.08
N LYS A 119 9.46 -1.55 -4.31
CA LYS A 119 8.21 -1.67 -5.11
C LYS A 119 8.26 -2.64 -6.29
N TYR A 120 9.43 -3.19 -6.64
CA TYR A 120 9.60 -3.98 -7.86
C TYR A 120 8.55 -5.09 -8.04
N ALA A 121 8.27 -5.90 -7.02
CA ALA A 121 7.26 -6.96 -7.09
C ALA A 121 5.84 -6.43 -7.41
N GLY A 122 5.51 -5.26 -6.86
CA GLY A 122 4.26 -4.55 -7.16
C GLY A 122 4.22 -4.05 -8.61
N VAL A 123 5.29 -3.40 -9.08
CA VAL A 123 5.42 -2.94 -10.48
C VAL A 123 5.26 -4.11 -11.44
N GLN A 124 6.01 -5.19 -11.22
CA GLN A 124 5.99 -6.39 -12.04
C GLN A 124 4.58 -7.00 -12.10
N THR A 125 3.89 -7.09 -10.96
CA THR A 125 2.51 -7.54 -10.87
C THR A 125 1.56 -6.65 -11.68
N LEU A 126 1.66 -5.32 -11.53
CA LEU A 126 0.78 -4.38 -12.22
C LEU A 126 1.05 -4.32 -13.73
N VAL A 127 2.31 -4.39 -14.16
CA VAL A 127 2.67 -4.41 -15.59
C VAL A 127 2.23 -5.71 -16.26
N ALA A 128 2.31 -6.85 -15.55
CA ALA A 128 1.76 -8.12 -16.02
C ALA A 128 0.25 -8.03 -16.32
N LYS A 129 -0.50 -7.25 -15.52
CA LYS A 129 -1.92 -6.95 -15.81
C LYS A 129 -2.08 -6.29 -17.18
N PHE A 130 -1.27 -5.28 -17.49
CA PHE A 130 -1.36 -4.55 -18.76
C PHE A 130 -1.07 -5.46 -19.94
N LEU A 131 -0.09 -6.35 -19.81
CA LEU A 131 0.20 -7.38 -20.80
C LEU A 131 -0.99 -8.31 -21.01
N MET A 132 -1.55 -8.88 -19.94
CA MET A 132 -2.70 -9.78 -20.01
C MET A 132 -3.97 -9.11 -20.56
N GLN A 133 -4.08 -7.79 -20.43
CA GLN A 133 -5.15 -6.98 -21.05
C GLN A 133 -4.92 -6.65 -22.52
N GLY A 134 -3.81 -7.08 -23.12
CA GLY A 134 -3.44 -6.70 -24.49
C GLY A 134 -3.03 -5.23 -24.64
N LYS A 135 -2.70 -4.54 -23.54
CA LYS A 135 -2.36 -3.10 -23.53
C LYS A 135 -0.88 -2.79 -23.73
N ALA A 136 -0.02 -3.80 -23.78
CA ALA A 136 1.42 -3.64 -23.89
C ALA A 136 1.91 -3.04 -25.22
N ARG A 137 1.12 -3.17 -26.31
CA ARG A 137 1.49 -2.69 -27.66
C ARG A 137 2.89 -3.20 -28.06
N HIS A 138 3.75 -2.34 -28.60
CA HIS A 138 5.11 -2.70 -29.02
C HIS A 138 6.04 -3.03 -27.85
N HIS A 139 5.65 -2.70 -26.60
CA HIS A 139 6.42 -3.04 -25.38
C HIS A 139 6.15 -4.46 -24.86
N ALA A 140 5.36 -5.28 -25.57
CA ALA A 140 5.05 -6.65 -25.16
C ALA A 140 6.29 -7.48 -24.75
N PRO A 141 7.41 -7.47 -25.50
CA PRO A 141 8.61 -8.24 -25.10
C PRO A 141 9.21 -7.81 -23.74
N VAL A 142 9.16 -6.51 -23.42
CA VAL A 142 9.62 -6.00 -22.12
C VAL A 142 8.62 -6.37 -21.01
N PHE A 143 7.33 -6.26 -21.31
CA PHE A 143 6.26 -6.56 -20.35
C PHE A 143 6.18 -8.05 -20.03
N GLU A 144 6.56 -8.93 -20.96
CA GLU A 144 6.74 -10.36 -20.71
C GLU A 144 7.83 -10.62 -19.67
N LYS A 145 8.94 -9.86 -19.70
CA LYS A 145 9.97 -9.95 -18.65
C LYS A 145 9.43 -9.51 -17.29
N TYR A 146 8.65 -8.42 -17.23
CA TYR A 146 7.95 -8.03 -16.00
C TYR A 146 7.03 -9.14 -15.49
N GLN A 147 6.25 -9.77 -16.39
CA GLN A 147 5.41 -10.90 -16.04
C GLN A 147 6.23 -12.07 -15.46
N GLN A 148 7.35 -12.44 -16.08
CA GLN A 148 8.23 -13.50 -15.57
C GLN A 148 8.72 -13.20 -14.14
N LYS A 149 9.03 -11.94 -13.82
CA LYS A 149 9.42 -11.54 -12.46
C LYS A 149 8.26 -11.53 -11.47
N ALA A 150 7.06 -11.15 -11.90
CA ALA A 150 5.86 -11.30 -11.08
C ALA A 150 5.59 -12.77 -10.75
N GLU A 151 5.65 -13.65 -11.75
CA GLU A 151 5.46 -15.10 -11.58
C GLU A 151 6.55 -15.70 -10.69
N TYR A 152 7.81 -15.25 -10.84
CA TYR A 152 8.90 -15.63 -9.93
C TYR A 152 8.55 -15.30 -8.47
N PHE A 153 8.06 -14.09 -8.18
CA PHE A 153 7.66 -13.70 -6.81
C PHE A 153 6.55 -14.62 -6.27
N MET A 154 5.48 -14.84 -7.06
CA MET A 154 4.36 -15.70 -6.64
C MET A 154 4.81 -17.13 -6.36
N CYS A 155 5.63 -17.71 -7.25
CA CYS A 155 6.18 -19.05 -7.07
C CYS A 155 7.09 -19.14 -5.83
N SER A 156 7.88 -18.10 -5.57
CA SER A 156 8.76 -18.03 -4.40
C SER A 156 7.97 -18.01 -3.09
N CYS A 157 6.85 -17.28 -3.04
CA CYS A 157 5.95 -17.28 -1.88
C CYS A 157 5.29 -18.65 -1.64
N LEU A 158 4.94 -19.36 -2.72
CA LEU A 158 4.33 -20.69 -2.64
C LEU A 158 5.30 -21.81 -2.26
N GLY A 159 6.61 -21.55 -2.22
CA GLY A 159 7.60 -22.62 -2.04
C GLY A 159 7.81 -23.47 -3.31
N LYS A 160 7.43 -22.94 -4.48
CA LYS A 160 7.49 -23.63 -5.78
C LYS A 160 8.45 -22.97 -6.78
N GLY A 161 9.15 -21.92 -6.36
CA GLY A 161 10.14 -21.19 -7.16
C GLY A 161 11.54 -21.79 -7.06
N ALA A 162 12.47 -21.21 -7.81
CA ALA A 162 13.89 -21.57 -7.77
C ALA A 162 14.56 -21.14 -6.46
N ARG A 163 14.14 -20.01 -5.89
CA ARG A 163 14.53 -19.53 -4.57
C ARG A 163 13.27 -19.12 -3.82
N ASN A 164 12.97 -19.82 -2.73
CA ASN A 164 11.71 -19.63 -2.01
C ASN A 164 11.87 -18.66 -0.84
N VAL A 165 10.77 -18.00 -0.49
CA VAL A 165 10.68 -17.21 0.73
C VAL A 165 10.70 -18.16 1.92
N GLN A 166 11.46 -17.82 2.97
CA GLN A 166 11.46 -18.59 4.20
C GLN A 166 10.08 -18.54 4.86
N LYS A 167 9.69 -19.64 5.50
CA LYS A 167 8.48 -19.72 6.32
C LYS A 167 8.82 -20.18 7.73
N THR A 168 8.04 -19.76 8.70
CA THR A 168 8.07 -20.32 10.04
C THR A 168 7.56 -21.78 10.01
N PRO A 169 7.83 -22.60 11.04
CA PRO A 169 7.20 -23.92 11.19
C PRO A 169 5.67 -23.90 11.06
N GLY A 170 5.00 -22.84 11.56
CA GLY A 170 3.56 -22.61 11.42
C GLY A 170 3.11 -22.12 10.05
N GLY A 171 4.01 -21.91 9.10
CA GLY A 171 3.68 -21.58 7.70
C GLY A 171 3.55 -20.09 7.36
N LEU A 172 3.89 -19.19 8.29
CA LEU A 172 3.93 -17.75 8.04
C LEU A 172 5.14 -17.39 7.18
N ILE A 173 4.99 -16.53 6.17
CA ILE A 173 6.13 -15.90 5.49
C ILE A 173 7.03 -15.22 6.53
N PHE A 174 8.32 -15.55 6.54
CA PHE A 174 9.29 -14.94 7.44
C PHE A 174 10.46 -14.36 6.65
N ARG A 175 10.61 -13.04 6.70
CA ARG A 175 11.65 -12.30 5.98
C ARG A 175 12.72 -11.74 6.89
N GLN A 176 12.30 -11.14 8.01
CA GLN A 176 13.18 -10.47 8.96
C GLN A 176 12.55 -10.41 10.35
N ARG A 177 13.37 -10.09 11.35
CA ARG A 177 12.93 -10.02 12.76
C ARG A 177 12.01 -8.85 13.06
N TRP A 178 12.41 -7.63 12.69
CA TRP A 178 11.64 -6.43 12.98
C TRP A 178 10.48 -6.29 12.01
N ASN A 179 9.26 -6.33 12.56
CA ASN A 179 8.02 -6.02 11.88
C ASN A 179 7.83 -6.83 10.58
N ASN A 180 7.92 -8.15 10.73
CA ASN A 180 7.79 -9.11 9.64
C ASN A 180 6.43 -9.04 8.94
N MET A 181 5.36 -8.65 9.67
CA MET A 181 4.00 -8.61 9.15
C MET A 181 3.81 -7.73 7.91
N GLN A 182 4.66 -6.72 7.69
CA GLN A 182 4.64 -5.95 6.44
C GLN A 182 4.83 -6.82 5.19
N PHE A 183 5.72 -7.82 5.25
CA PHE A 183 6.02 -8.70 4.12
C PHE A 183 4.95 -9.76 3.96
N VAL A 184 4.35 -10.19 5.07
CA VAL A 184 3.23 -11.13 5.07
C VAL A 184 2.02 -10.50 4.38
N THR A 185 1.58 -9.33 4.84
CA THR A 185 0.36 -8.70 4.31
C THR A 185 0.56 -8.23 2.88
N SER A 186 1.73 -7.69 2.54
CA SER A 186 2.03 -7.20 1.20
C SER A 186 2.15 -8.34 0.17
N ALA A 187 2.81 -9.44 0.51
CA ALA A 187 2.93 -10.61 -0.38
C ALA A 187 1.57 -11.29 -0.58
N SER A 188 0.78 -11.40 0.49
CA SER A 188 -0.57 -11.98 0.43
C SER A 188 -1.52 -11.12 -0.41
N PHE A 189 -1.39 -9.79 -0.32
CA PHE A 189 -2.11 -8.86 -1.19
C PHE A 189 -1.73 -9.08 -2.66
N LEU A 190 -0.43 -9.12 -2.99
CA LEU A 190 0.01 -9.36 -4.38
C LEU A 190 -0.44 -10.74 -4.89
N ALA A 191 -0.32 -11.80 -4.10
CA ALA A 191 -0.79 -13.14 -4.45
C ALA A 191 -2.29 -13.15 -4.78
N THR A 192 -3.09 -12.44 -3.98
CA THR A 192 -4.54 -12.30 -4.21
C THR A 192 -4.84 -11.55 -5.50
N VAL A 193 -4.19 -10.41 -5.73
CA VAL A 193 -4.35 -9.61 -6.95
C VAL A 193 -3.94 -10.42 -8.18
N TYR A 194 -2.83 -11.14 -8.12
CA TYR A 194 -2.32 -11.92 -9.24
C TYR A 194 -3.19 -13.14 -9.53
N SER A 195 -3.77 -13.77 -8.50
CA SER A 195 -4.80 -14.81 -8.67
C SER A 195 -5.96 -14.28 -9.52
N ASP A 196 -6.49 -13.09 -9.20
CA ASP A 196 -7.58 -12.49 -9.98
C ASP A 196 -7.16 -12.20 -11.44
N TYR A 197 -5.92 -11.77 -11.68
CA TYR A 197 -5.40 -11.57 -13.03
C TYR A 197 -5.36 -12.88 -13.82
N LEU A 198 -4.89 -13.96 -13.20
CA LEU A 198 -4.84 -15.28 -13.82
C LEU A 198 -6.23 -15.84 -14.13
N VAL A 199 -7.19 -15.72 -13.18
CA VAL A 199 -8.60 -16.09 -13.41
C VAL A 199 -9.16 -15.33 -14.61
N SER A 200 -8.96 -14.02 -14.65
CA SER A 200 -9.48 -13.17 -15.74
C SER A 200 -8.86 -13.50 -17.10
N ALA A 201 -7.60 -13.91 -17.11
CA ALA A 201 -6.89 -14.29 -18.33
C ALA A 201 -7.14 -15.75 -18.73
N GLY A 202 -7.85 -16.55 -17.92
CA GLY A 202 -8.00 -17.99 -18.14
C GLY A 202 -6.68 -18.75 -18.08
N ARG A 203 -5.74 -18.31 -17.25
CA ARG A 203 -4.36 -18.85 -17.16
C ARG A 203 -4.08 -19.50 -15.82
N ASN A 204 -3.13 -20.42 -15.81
CA ASN A 204 -2.49 -20.94 -14.61
C ASN A 204 -1.08 -20.35 -14.46
N LEU A 205 -0.60 -20.26 -13.22
CA LEU A 205 0.78 -19.89 -12.91
C LEU A 205 1.70 -21.09 -13.18
N LYS A 206 2.83 -20.86 -13.85
CA LYS A 206 3.84 -21.90 -14.10
C LYS A 206 5.03 -21.69 -13.17
N CYS A 207 5.23 -22.62 -12.24
CA CYS A 207 6.38 -22.61 -11.32
C CYS A 207 7.37 -23.74 -11.65
N ALA A 208 8.58 -23.65 -11.11
CA ALA A 208 9.60 -24.69 -11.28
C ALA A 208 9.12 -26.05 -10.76
N ALA A 209 8.38 -26.06 -9.65
CA ALA A 209 7.77 -27.26 -9.07
C ALA A 209 6.36 -27.59 -9.63
N GLY A 210 6.04 -27.12 -10.84
CA GLY A 210 4.81 -27.44 -11.55
C GLY A 210 3.77 -26.31 -11.59
N ASN A 211 2.64 -26.61 -12.25
CA ASN A 211 1.56 -25.64 -12.45
C ASN A 211 0.80 -25.38 -11.14
N VAL A 212 0.35 -24.13 -11.00
CA VAL A 212 -0.44 -23.64 -9.87
C VAL A 212 -1.71 -23.00 -10.40
N ALA A 213 -2.85 -23.52 -9.96
CA ALA A 213 -4.14 -22.92 -10.29
C ALA A 213 -4.33 -21.60 -9.52
N PRO A 214 -5.08 -20.62 -10.06
CA PRO A 214 -5.34 -19.36 -9.35
C PRO A 214 -5.94 -19.57 -7.95
N SER A 215 -6.82 -20.56 -7.81
CA SER A 215 -7.41 -20.94 -6.52
C SER A 215 -6.38 -21.35 -5.48
N GLN A 216 -5.28 -22.00 -5.87
CA GLN A 216 -4.19 -22.36 -4.96
C GLN A 216 -3.40 -21.12 -4.51
N LEU A 217 -3.20 -20.14 -5.40
CA LEU A 217 -2.55 -18.88 -5.06
C LEU A 217 -3.41 -18.04 -4.10
N LEU A 218 -4.73 -18.00 -4.33
CA LEU A 218 -5.67 -17.34 -3.41
C LEU A 218 -5.77 -18.06 -2.06
N ALA A 219 -5.79 -19.40 -2.05
CA ALA A 219 -5.78 -20.18 -0.82
C ALA A 219 -4.52 -19.93 0.01
N PHE A 220 -3.36 -19.79 -0.64
CA PHE A 220 -2.14 -19.37 0.03
C PHE A 220 -2.29 -17.99 0.68
N ALA A 221 -2.78 -16.98 -0.05
CA ALA A 221 -2.99 -15.66 0.53
C ALA A 221 -3.97 -15.69 1.72
N LYS A 222 -5.04 -16.49 1.62
CA LYS A 222 -5.98 -16.71 2.73
C LYS A 222 -5.30 -17.34 3.93
N SER A 223 -4.43 -18.34 3.75
CA SER A 223 -3.71 -18.98 4.86
C SER A 223 -2.87 -17.99 5.68
N GLN A 224 -2.28 -16.98 5.04
CA GLN A 224 -1.52 -15.94 5.74
C GLN A 224 -2.45 -15.02 6.55
N VAL A 225 -3.65 -14.73 6.06
CA VAL A 225 -4.68 -14.00 6.82
C VAL A 225 -5.18 -14.84 8.00
N ASP A 226 -5.48 -16.11 7.77
CA ASP A 226 -5.93 -17.02 8.82
C ASP A 226 -4.86 -17.10 9.93
N TYR A 227 -3.57 -17.21 9.56
CA TYR A 227 -2.46 -17.14 10.51
C TYR A 227 -2.47 -15.82 11.29
N ILE A 228 -2.59 -14.66 10.62
CA ILE A 228 -2.66 -13.34 11.28
C ILE A 228 -3.82 -13.29 12.28
N LEU A 229 -4.95 -13.92 11.98
CA LEU A 229 -6.18 -13.88 12.77
C LEU A 229 -6.28 -14.97 13.85
N GLY A 230 -5.31 -15.88 13.93
CA GLY A 230 -5.18 -16.83 15.03
C GLY A 230 -5.00 -18.30 14.63
N ASP A 231 -5.05 -18.65 13.35
CA ASP A 231 -4.74 -20.02 12.87
C ASP A 231 -3.22 -20.23 12.81
N ASN A 232 -2.60 -20.25 13.98
CA ASN A 232 -1.15 -20.40 14.17
C ASN A 232 -0.85 -21.24 15.42
N PRO A 233 0.39 -21.73 15.59
CA PRO A 233 0.74 -22.60 16.72
C PRO A 233 0.45 -22.04 18.12
N ARG A 234 0.28 -20.72 18.25
CA ARG A 234 -0.03 -20.04 19.51
C ARG A 234 -1.51 -19.74 19.71
N ALA A 235 -2.37 -20.03 18.74
CA ALA A 235 -3.78 -19.63 18.73
C ALA A 235 -3.97 -18.14 19.12
N THR A 236 -3.09 -17.27 18.62
CA THR A 236 -3.05 -15.84 18.96
C THR A 236 -3.30 -15.00 17.72
N SER A 237 -4.31 -14.13 17.74
CA SER A 237 -4.49 -13.11 16.71
C SER A 237 -3.41 -12.05 16.85
N TYR A 238 -2.72 -11.72 15.76
CA TYR A 238 -1.81 -10.58 15.66
C TYR A 238 -2.52 -9.28 15.25
N MET A 239 -3.85 -9.34 15.10
CA MET A 239 -4.71 -8.16 14.99
C MET A 239 -5.29 -7.82 16.37
N VAL A 240 -4.91 -6.64 16.88
CA VAL A 240 -5.35 -6.14 18.19
C VAL A 240 -6.87 -6.01 18.22
N GLY A 241 -7.51 -6.57 19.25
CA GLY A 241 -8.96 -6.53 19.41
C GLY A 241 -9.74 -7.58 18.61
N TYR A 242 -9.08 -8.45 17.86
CA TYR A 242 -9.73 -9.53 17.11
C TYR A 242 -9.55 -10.90 17.79
N GLY A 243 -10.62 -11.68 17.88
CA GLY A 243 -10.62 -12.99 18.54
C GLY A 243 -10.53 -12.90 20.07
N ASN A 244 -10.32 -14.06 20.70
CA ASN A 244 -10.27 -14.17 22.17
C ASN A 244 -8.86 -13.95 22.75
N ASN A 245 -7.82 -14.13 21.93
CA ASN A 245 -6.42 -14.03 22.33
C ASN A 245 -5.66 -13.12 21.35
N TYR A 246 -5.17 -11.97 21.83
CA TYR A 246 -4.48 -10.97 21.02
C TYR A 246 -3.56 -10.09 21.89
N PRO A 247 -2.53 -9.43 21.31
CA PRO A 247 -1.60 -8.54 22.01
C PRO A 247 -2.29 -7.44 22.81
N ARG A 248 -1.83 -7.24 24.05
CA ARG A 248 -2.32 -6.24 25.00
C ARG A 248 -1.26 -5.22 25.39
N GLN A 249 0.00 -5.43 25.05
CA GLN A 249 1.12 -4.54 25.35
C GLN A 249 1.78 -4.07 24.05
N VAL A 250 1.03 -3.33 23.25
CA VAL A 250 1.41 -2.87 21.92
C VAL A 250 2.42 -1.73 22.05
N HIS A 251 3.48 -1.73 21.22
CA HIS A 251 4.44 -0.63 21.16
C HIS A 251 3.82 0.61 20.49
N HIS A 252 2.87 1.26 21.17
CA HIS A 252 2.15 2.41 20.66
C HIS A 252 1.81 3.38 21.78
N ARG A 253 2.36 4.60 21.73
CA ARG A 253 2.21 5.61 22.79
C ARG A 253 0.75 5.90 23.12
N GLY A 254 -0.07 6.17 22.10
CA GLY A 254 -1.50 6.44 22.29
C GLY A 254 -2.30 5.24 22.80
N SER A 255 -1.79 4.02 22.67
CA SER A 255 -2.39 2.82 23.25
C SER A 255 -2.01 2.71 24.73
N SER A 256 -0.71 2.86 25.00
CA SER A 256 -0.05 2.64 26.28
C SER A 256 -0.27 3.71 27.34
N ILE A 257 -0.46 4.97 26.94
CA ILE A 257 -0.68 6.11 27.85
C ILE A 257 -2.17 6.29 28.07
N VAL A 258 -2.61 6.48 29.32
CA VAL A 258 -4.02 6.75 29.65
C VAL A 258 -4.61 7.87 28.79
N SER A 259 -5.86 7.71 28.37
CA SER A 259 -6.55 8.73 27.59
C SER A 259 -6.67 10.04 28.37
N TYR A 260 -6.50 11.17 27.67
CA TYR A 260 -6.77 12.50 28.21
C TYR A 260 -8.18 12.64 28.81
N LYS A 261 -9.15 11.85 28.32
CA LYS A 261 -10.52 11.83 28.87
C LYS A 261 -10.61 11.23 30.27
N VAL A 262 -9.67 10.36 30.63
CA VAL A 262 -9.59 9.70 31.93
C VAL A 262 -8.68 10.47 32.87
N ASP A 263 -7.51 10.88 32.37
CA ASP A 263 -6.58 11.74 33.10
C ASP A 263 -6.05 12.84 32.16
N PRO A 264 -6.45 14.11 32.36
CA PRO A 264 -6.03 15.21 31.52
C PRO A 264 -4.59 15.70 31.81
N THR A 265 -3.90 15.08 32.76
CA THR A 265 -2.52 15.45 33.13
C THR A 265 -1.59 15.31 31.93
N PHE A 266 -0.80 16.36 31.68
CA PHE A 266 0.15 16.37 30.58
C PHE A 266 1.27 15.32 30.79
N VAL A 267 1.44 14.44 29.80
CA VAL A 267 2.51 13.44 29.79
C VAL A 267 3.61 13.90 28.83
N THR A 268 4.78 14.26 29.38
CA THR A 268 5.96 14.62 28.57
C THR A 268 6.53 13.40 27.85
N CYS A 269 7.35 13.57 26.81
CA CYS A 269 8.00 12.42 26.15
C CYS A 269 8.82 11.56 27.12
N ARG A 270 9.60 12.20 28.01
CA ARG A 270 10.39 11.49 29.04
C ARG A 270 9.49 10.86 30.11
N GLY A 271 8.40 11.51 30.50
CA GLY A 271 7.42 10.96 31.43
C GLY A 271 6.68 9.75 30.85
N GLY A 272 6.33 9.82 29.56
CA GLY A 272 5.80 8.71 28.77
C GLY A 272 6.70 7.48 28.86
N TYR A 273 7.99 7.69 28.60
CA TYR A 273 9.00 6.63 28.70
C TYR A 273 9.17 6.10 30.13
N ALA A 274 9.29 6.98 31.12
CA ALA A 274 9.55 6.59 32.50
C ALA A 274 8.38 5.82 33.14
N THR A 275 7.14 6.19 32.80
CA THR A 275 5.93 5.68 33.48
C THR A 275 5.22 4.59 32.68
N TRP A 276 5.12 4.75 31.35
CA TRP A 276 4.21 3.95 30.53
C TRP A 276 4.93 2.92 29.67
N PHE A 277 6.13 3.22 29.17
CA PHE A 277 6.83 2.33 28.25
C PHE A 277 7.15 0.96 28.87
N SER A 278 7.70 0.94 30.09
CA SER A 278 8.11 -0.28 30.81
C SER A 278 6.99 -0.94 31.63
N ARG A 279 5.78 -0.36 31.66
CA ARG A 279 4.66 -0.87 32.47
C ARG A 279 4.23 -2.26 32.00
N LYS A 280 4.22 -3.27 32.88
CA LYS A 280 3.84 -4.66 32.51
C LYS A 280 2.33 -4.92 32.37
N GLY A 281 1.50 -3.92 32.68
CA GLY A 281 0.05 -4.02 32.50
C GLY A 281 -0.37 -3.80 31.04
N SER A 282 -1.56 -4.30 30.70
CA SER A 282 -2.19 -4.04 29.41
C SER A 282 -2.32 -2.54 29.12
N ASP A 283 -2.27 -2.20 27.85
CA ASP A 283 -2.47 -0.86 27.36
C ASP A 283 -3.88 -0.34 27.73
N PRO A 284 -4.01 0.86 28.32
CA PRO A 284 -5.29 1.41 28.75
C PRO A 284 -6.24 1.72 27.59
N ASN A 285 -5.72 2.00 26.40
CA ASN A 285 -6.54 2.21 25.20
C ASN A 285 -6.30 1.05 24.23
N LEU A 286 -7.37 0.39 23.80
CA LEU A 286 -7.29 -0.69 22.83
C LEU A 286 -7.08 -0.14 21.41
N LEU A 287 -5.96 -0.47 20.77
CA LEU A 287 -5.66 -0.08 19.39
C LEU A 287 -6.33 -1.03 18.38
N THR A 288 -7.66 -1.09 18.40
CA THR A 288 -8.46 -2.03 17.62
C THR A 288 -8.10 -2.04 16.13
N GLY A 289 -7.86 -3.23 15.59
CA GLY A 289 -7.55 -3.47 14.18
C GLY A 289 -6.08 -3.32 13.81
N ALA A 290 -5.21 -2.85 14.71
CA ALA A 290 -3.78 -2.73 14.42
C ALA A 290 -3.12 -4.11 14.27
N ILE A 291 -2.27 -4.25 13.24
CA ILE A 291 -1.44 -5.43 13.02
C ILE A 291 -0.05 -5.16 13.59
N VAL A 292 0.31 -5.88 14.64
CA VAL A 292 1.64 -5.81 15.26
C VAL A 292 2.71 -6.47 14.37
N GLY A 293 3.98 -6.38 14.76
CA GLY A 293 5.11 -6.93 14.01
C GLY A 293 5.11 -8.45 13.82
N GLY A 294 4.43 -9.19 14.69
CA GLY A 294 4.21 -10.62 14.58
C GLY A 294 5.27 -11.48 15.27
N PRO A 295 5.24 -12.81 15.10
CA PRO A 295 6.16 -13.72 15.78
C PRO A 295 7.56 -13.71 15.15
N ASP A 296 8.50 -14.35 15.84
CA ASP A 296 9.82 -14.67 15.31
C ASP A 296 9.80 -15.83 14.29
N ALA A 297 10.99 -16.25 13.86
CA ALA A 297 11.18 -17.29 12.85
C ALA A 297 10.67 -18.68 13.26
N TYR A 298 10.35 -18.87 14.55
CA TYR A 298 9.94 -20.13 15.15
C TYR A 298 8.52 -20.04 15.75
N ASP A 299 7.72 -19.09 15.26
CA ASP A 299 6.35 -18.83 15.72
C ASP A 299 6.25 -18.36 17.18
N ASN A 300 7.35 -17.94 17.82
CA ASN A 300 7.30 -17.39 19.19
C ASN A 300 6.96 -15.91 19.18
N PHE A 301 6.14 -15.49 20.15
CA PHE A 301 5.73 -14.11 20.32
C PHE A 301 5.73 -13.73 21.80
N ALA A 302 6.38 -12.63 22.13
CA ALA A 302 6.35 -12.02 23.45
C ALA A 302 5.57 -10.70 23.40
N ASP A 303 4.39 -10.68 24.03
CA ASP A 303 3.52 -9.51 24.16
C ASP A 303 4.09 -8.52 25.18
N GLU A 304 5.18 -7.87 24.80
CA GLU A 304 5.91 -6.92 25.62
C GLU A 304 6.11 -5.61 24.85
N ARG A 305 5.76 -4.49 25.48
CA ARG A 305 5.78 -3.17 24.82
C ARG A 305 7.17 -2.72 24.41
N ASP A 306 8.19 -3.16 25.12
CA ASP A 306 9.60 -2.92 24.80
C ASP A 306 10.16 -3.86 23.74
N ASN A 307 9.44 -4.95 23.41
CA ASN A 307 9.72 -5.81 22.26
C ASN A 307 9.16 -5.21 20.96
N TYR A 308 9.63 -4.03 20.60
CA TYR A 308 9.17 -3.28 19.41
C TYR A 308 9.32 -4.06 18.10
N GLU A 309 10.25 -5.02 18.00
CA GLU A 309 10.38 -5.87 16.80
C GLU A 309 9.08 -6.63 16.51
N GLN A 310 8.39 -7.10 17.56
CA GLN A 310 7.19 -7.93 17.45
C GLN A 310 5.89 -7.17 17.79
N THR A 311 5.92 -6.19 18.69
CA THR A 311 4.72 -5.51 19.19
C THR A 311 4.45 -4.16 18.54
N GLU A 312 5.32 -3.69 17.63
CA GLU A 312 5.11 -2.44 16.90
C GLU A 312 4.06 -2.59 15.80
N PRO A 313 2.94 -1.84 15.87
CA PRO A 313 2.02 -1.74 14.77
C PRO A 313 2.52 -0.70 13.76
N ALA A 314 2.26 -0.93 12.48
CA ALA A 314 2.59 0.05 11.45
C ALA A 314 1.49 0.17 10.40
N THR A 315 1.31 1.38 9.86
CA THR A 315 0.34 1.65 8.80
C THR A 315 0.59 0.77 7.56
N TYR A 316 1.85 0.49 7.25
CA TYR A 316 2.22 -0.38 6.13
C TYR A 316 1.98 -1.89 6.39
N ASN A 317 1.74 -2.31 7.63
CA ASN A 317 1.24 -3.67 7.91
C ASN A 317 -0.24 -3.76 7.52
N ASN A 318 -1.03 -2.78 7.96
CA ASN A 318 -2.47 -2.73 7.78
C ASN A 318 -2.89 -2.45 6.34
N ALA A 319 -2.20 -1.56 5.64
CA ALA A 319 -2.67 -1.04 4.37
C ALA A 319 -2.85 -2.12 3.27
N PRO A 320 -1.92 -3.09 3.06
CA PRO A 320 -2.16 -4.19 2.11
C PRO A 320 -3.26 -5.15 2.59
N LEU A 321 -3.37 -5.37 3.90
CA LEU A 321 -4.35 -6.27 4.49
C LEU A 321 -5.78 -5.82 4.22
N LEU A 322 -6.06 -4.51 4.18
CA LEU A 322 -7.40 -4.00 3.89
C LEU A 322 -7.91 -4.44 2.52
N GLY A 323 -7.08 -4.34 1.47
CA GLY A 323 -7.44 -4.79 0.14
C GLY A 323 -7.65 -6.30 0.06
N LEU A 324 -6.82 -7.05 0.79
CA LEU A 324 -6.92 -8.50 0.92
C LEU A 324 -8.22 -8.93 1.61
N LEU A 325 -8.54 -8.35 2.76
CA LEU A 325 -9.77 -8.63 3.50
C LEU A 325 -11.02 -8.25 2.70
N ALA A 326 -11.00 -7.13 1.99
CA ALA A 326 -12.09 -6.73 1.09
C ALA A 326 -12.32 -7.75 -0.03
N ARG A 327 -11.24 -8.31 -0.60
CA ARG A 327 -11.34 -9.33 -1.63
C ARG A 327 -11.85 -10.66 -1.09
N LEU A 328 -11.42 -11.07 0.11
CA LEU A 328 -11.86 -12.31 0.76
C LEU A 328 -13.32 -12.21 1.25
N SER A 329 -13.75 -11.06 1.78
CA SER A 329 -15.15 -10.85 2.20
C SER A 329 -16.11 -10.72 1.01
N GLY A 330 -15.62 -10.28 -0.15
CA GLY A 330 -16.37 -10.18 -1.39
C GLY A 330 -16.85 -11.50 -2.01
N GLY A 331 -16.38 -12.64 -1.49
CA GLY A 331 -16.68 -13.96 -2.04
C GLY A 331 -16.35 -14.08 -3.54
N HIS A 332 -17.21 -14.76 -4.29
CA HIS A 332 -17.09 -14.92 -5.75
C HIS A 332 -17.78 -13.78 -6.54
N GLY A 333 -18.41 -12.81 -5.85
CA GLY A 333 -19.54 -12.05 -6.41
C GLY A 333 -19.44 -10.52 -6.49
N GLY A 334 -18.32 -9.85 -6.20
CA GLY A 334 -18.35 -8.37 -6.27
C GLY A 334 -17.06 -7.55 -6.25
N TYR A 335 -15.90 -8.12 -5.87
CA TYR A 335 -14.62 -7.39 -5.84
C TYR A 335 -13.52 -8.09 -6.64
N ASN A 336 -13.90 -8.97 -7.57
CA ASN A 336 -12.94 -9.51 -8.51
C ASN A 336 -12.39 -8.33 -9.32
N GLN A 337 -11.07 -8.10 -9.31
CA GLN A 337 -10.44 -7.18 -10.26
C GLN A 337 -10.43 -7.80 -11.67
N LEU A 338 -11.60 -8.25 -12.14
CA LEU A 338 -11.74 -8.85 -13.44
C LEU A 338 -11.24 -7.85 -14.46
N LEU A 339 -10.31 -8.31 -15.29
CA LEU A 339 -9.88 -7.51 -16.42
C LEU A 339 -11.14 -7.16 -17.22
N PRO A 340 -11.40 -5.87 -17.53
CA PRO A 340 -12.52 -5.53 -18.37
C PRO A 340 -12.36 -6.30 -19.68
N VAL A 341 -13.43 -6.98 -20.12
CA VAL A 341 -13.49 -7.60 -21.44
C VAL A 341 -13.24 -6.47 -22.44
N VAL A 342 -12.09 -6.52 -23.12
CA VAL A 342 -11.85 -5.63 -24.26
C VAL A 342 -12.75 -6.15 -25.38
N VAL A 343 -13.97 -5.64 -25.46
CA VAL A 343 -14.82 -5.81 -26.64
C VAL A 343 -14.11 -5.03 -27.76
N PRO A 344 -13.74 -5.68 -28.88
CA PRO A 344 -13.20 -4.96 -30.03
C PRO A 344 -14.16 -3.82 -30.39
N ALA A 345 -13.64 -2.60 -30.55
CA ALA A 345 -14.46 -1.49 -30.99
C ALA A 345 -15.19 -1.88 -32.28
N PRO A 346 -16.52 -1.68 -32.37
CA PRO A 346 -17.22 -1.79 -33.65
C PRO A 346 -16.52 -0.88 -34.65
N VAL A 347 -16.26 -1.38 -35.84
CA VAL A 347 -15.73 -0.58 -36.95
C VAL A 347 -16.75 0.52 -37.24
N GLU A 348 -16.51 1.73 -36.73
CA GLU A 348 -17.33 2.89 -37.00
C GLU A 348 -17.22 3.20 -38.51
N LYS A 349 -18.29 2.91 -39.24
CA LYS A 349 -18.46 3.44 -40.59
C LYS A 349 -18.60 4.96 -40.47
N LYS A 350 -17.62 5.67 -41.02
CA LYS A 350 -17.59 7.14 -41.12
C LYS A 350 -18.95 7.66 -41.64
N PRO A 351 -19.68 8.50 -40.89
CA PRO A 351 -20.88 9.15 -41.40
C PRO A 351 -20.51 10.16 -42.49
N ALA A 352 -21.33 10.23 -43.53
CA ALA A 352 -21.20 11.23 -44.60
C ALA A 352 -21.37 12.66 -44.04
N PRO A 353 -20.73 13.68 -44.65
CA PRO A 353 -20.76 15.04 -44.13
C PRO A 353 -22.12 15.69 -44.34
N GLN A 354 -22.67 16.33 -43.31
CA GLN A 354 -23.82 17.24 -43.43
C GLN A 354 -23.49 18.65 -42.88
N PRO A 355 -24.21 19.68 -43.38
CA PRO A 355 -23.70 21.06 -43.46
C PRO A 355 -23.78 21.85 -42.15
N LYS A 356 -22.87 22.83 -42.02
CA LYS A 356 -22.76 23.79 -40.91
C LYS A 356 -23.99 24.68 -40.78
N ILE A 357 -24.48 24.85 -39.55
CA ILE A 357 -25.34 25.97 -39.14
C ILE A 357 -24.69 26.65 -37.92
N SER A 358 -24.58 27.98 -38.01
CA SER A 358 -23.97 28.90 -37.03
C SER A 358 -24.97 29.32 -35.92
N PRO A 359 -24.48 29.90 -34.80
CA PRO A 359 -25.09 29.78 -33.48
C PRO A 359 -26.07 30.90 -33.11
N SER A 360 -27.01 30.60 -32.19
CA SER A 360 -27.82 31.59 -31.49
C SER A 360 -27.52 31.63 -29.99
N THR A 361 -27.49 32.86 -29.50
CA THR A 361 -27.08 33.40 -28.20
C THR A 361 -27.98 33.00 -27.02
N ALA A 362 -27.39 32.80 -25.83
CA ALA A 362 -28.08 32.95 -24.55
C ALA A 362 -27.12 33.35 -23.41
N THR A 363 -27.20 34.64 -23.08
CA THR A 363 -27.14 35.35 -21.79
C THR A 363 -26.29 34.84 -20.62
N GLN A 364 -25.42 35.75 -20.14
CA GLN A 364 -24.67 35.67 -18.88
C GLN A 364 -25.55 35.88 -17.65
N ASN A 365 -25.17 35.25 -16.53
CA ASN A 365 -25.44 35.77 -15.18
C ASN A 365 -24.19 35.61 -14.31
N ASN A 366 -23.67 36.76 -13.87
CA ASN A 366 -22.63 36.88 -12.85
C ASN A 366 -23.26 36.73 -11.46
N SER A 367 -22.62 35.97 -10.57
CA SER A 367 -22.66 36.28 -9.14
C SER A 367 -21.29 35.99 -8.53
N SER A 368 -20.71 37.06 -7.98
CA SER A 368 -19.50 37.08 -7.17
C SER A 368 -19.85 36.75 -5.73
N THR A 369 -19.02 35.94 -5.07
CA THR A 369 -18.99 35.90 -3.60
C THR A 369 -17.56 35.71 -3.16
N SER A 370 -17.05 36.74 -2.50
CA SER A 370 -15.78 36.74 -1.78
C SER A 370 -15.92 35.92 -0.49
N LEU A 371 -14.95 35.05 -0.21
CA LEU A 371 -14.79 34.42 1.10
C LEU A 371 -13.40 34.78 1.62
N ASN A 372 -13.39 35.65 2.63
CA ASN A 372 -12.22 35.98 3.42
C ASN A 372 -11.75 34.72 4.18
N PHE A 373 -10.49 34.35 4.02
CA PHE A 373 -9.83 33.39 4.91
C PHE A 373 -9.43 34.11 6.21
N CYS A 374 -10.07 33.74 7.32
CA CYS A 374 -9.57 34.03 8.66
C CYS A 374 -8.62 32.89 9.07
N SER A 375 -7.35 33.21 9.26
CA SER A 375 -6.38 32.33 9.89
C SER A 375 -6.55 32.39 11.41
N TYR A 376 -7.00 31.30 12.02
CA TYR A 376 -6.79 31.05 13.45
C TYR A 376 -6.31 29.62 13.67
N CYS A 377 -5.13 29.49 14.27
CA CYS A 377 -4.65 28.24 14.83
C CYS A 377 -5.53 27.85 16.02
N HIS A 378 -6.34 26.81 15.88
CA HIS A 378 -6.89 26.07 17.00
C HIS A 378 -6.34 24.66 16.99
N CYS A 379 -5.66 24.27 18.06
CA CYS A 379 -5.42 22.87 18.40
C CYS A 379 -6.79 22.20 18.56
N THR A 380 -7.13 21.27 17.68
CA THR A 380 -8.42 20.57 17.72
C THR A 380 -8.42 19.56 18.86
N LYS A 381 -9.32 19.80 19.81
CA LYS A 381 -10.03 18.77 20.58
C LYS A 381 -10.54 17.72 19.61
N ASP A 382 -10.26 16.43 19.84
CA ASP A 382 -10.93 15.35 19.12
C ASP A 382 -11.59 14.35 20.07
N ASP A 383 -12.88 14.15 19.81
CA ASP A 383 -13.81 13.25 20.51
C ASP A 383 -13.48 11.77 20.26
N GLY A 384 -12.60 11.19 21.09
CA GLY A 384 -12.31 9.75 21.06
C GLY A 384 -13.28 8.92 21.90
N ILE A 385 -14.46 8.57 21.38
CA ILE A 385 -15.15 7.26 21.51
C ILE A 385 -16.07 7.21 20.29
N MET A 386 -15.83 6.31 19.32
CA MET A 386 -16.85 6.01 18.32
C MET A 386 -16.94 4.52 18.08
N ASP A 387 -18.16 4.00 18.30
CA ASP A 387 -18.65 2.71 17.83
C ASP A 387 -18.33 2.54 16.33
N PHE A 388 -17.79 1.37 15.98
CA PHE A 388 -17.36 1.04 14.62
C PHE A 388 -18.52 0.60 13.71
N LYS A 389 -19.76 0.60 14.20
CA LYS A 389 -20.94 0.45 13.33
C LYS A 389 -21.11 1.68 12.42
N GLY A 390 -20.81 1.50 11.12
CA GLY A 390 -21.26 2.43 10.06
C GLY A 390 -20.26 3.48 9.59
N LYS A 391 -18.97 3.41 9.94
CA LYS A 391 -17.94 4.34 9.42
C LYS A 391 -17.20 3.82 8.19
N ASN A 392 -16.77 4.75 7.33
CA ASN A 392 -16.01 4.41 6.12
C ASN A 392 -14.51 4.20 6.40
N LEU A 393 -13.89 3.45 5.50
CA LEU A 393 -12.51 2.94 5.60
C LEU A 393 -11.44 4.05 5.77
N LEU A 394 -11.72 5.26 5.29
CA LEU A 394 -10.82 6.42 5.37
C LEU A 394 -10.74 7.00 6.80
N GLN A 395 -11.81 6.93 7.57
CA GLN A 395 -11.81 7.39 8.97
C GLN A 395 -10.99 6.46 9.88
N ILE A 396 -10.93 5.16 9.57
CA ILE A 396 -10.13 4.20 10.35
C ILE A 396 -8.62 4.45 10.15
N LEU A 397 -8.21 4.80 8.92
CA LEU A 397 -6.82 5.10 8.58
C LEU A 397 -6.29 6.39 9.24
N TYR A 398 -7.16 7.38 9.49
CA TYR A 398 -6.79 8.65 10.12
C TYR A 398 -6.39 8.50 11.59
N TYR A 399 -7.03 7.59 12.34
CA TYR A 399 -6.78 7.45 13.79
C TYR A 399 -5.52 6.65 14.14
N LEU A 400 -4.95 5.89 13.21
CA LEU A 400 -3.72 5.14 13.42
C LEU A 400 -2.44 5.99 13.26
N ASP A 401 -2.56 7.27 12.85
CA ASP A 401 -1.44 8.13 12.41
C ASP A 401 -1.11 9.30 13.36
N GLN A 402 -1.63 9.30 14.59
CA GLN A 402 -1.31 10.32 15.59
C GLN A 402 -0.42 9.70 16.69
N GLN A 403 0.90 9.91 16.60
CA GLN A 403 1.78 10.34 17.71
C GLN A 403 3.27 10.21 17.35
N ILE A 404 3.77 11.21 16.63
CA ILE A 404 5.16 11.66 16.77
C ILE A 404 5.10 12.94 17.60
N CYS A 405 5.75 12.94 18.77
CA CYS A 405 6.41 14.14 19.27
C CYS A 405 7.86 14.06 18.83
#